data_AF-A0A3C0K2Y8-F1
#
_entry.id   AF-A0A3C0K2Y8-F1
#
_cell.length_a   1.000
_cell.length_b   1.000
_cell.length_c   1.000
_cell.angle_alpha   90.00
_cell.angle_beta   90.00
_cell.angle_gamma   90.00
#
_symmetry.space_group_name_H-M   'P 1'
#
loop_
_entity.id
_entity.type
_entity.pdbx_description
1 polymer ?
#
loop_
_entity_poly.entity_id
_entity_poly.type
_entity_poly.pdbx_seq_one_letter_code
_entity_poly.pdbx_strand_id
1 'polypeptide(L)' 'HYATTLNHWKNNFLNNYEKINKLGFPETDIRRFLYYFSYCEGAFLSGVIDDYQISLRKI' A
#
# COMPACT_ATOMS: atom_id res chain seq x y z
N HIS A 1 2.57 -3.54 11.52
CA HIS A 1 1.39 -2.67 11.34
C HIS A 1 1.18 -2.31 9.87
N TYR A 2 2.26 -2.01 9.15
CA TYR A 2 2.20 -1.57 7.76
C TYR A 2 1.54 -2.57 6.78
N ALA A 3 1.74 -3.88 6.96
CA ALA A 3 1.07 -4.90 6.14
C ALA A 3 -0.46 -4.77 6.16
N THR A 4 -1.06 -4.61 7.34
CA THR A 4 -2.50 -4.39 7.51
C THR A 4 -2.95 -3.10 6.85
N THR A 5 -2.17 -2.02 6.96
CA THR A 5 -2.45 -0.75 6.28
C THR A 5 -2.50 -0.92 4.76
N LEU A 6 -1.52 -1.60 4.17
CA LEU A 6 -1.46 -1.85 2.73
C LEU A 6 -2.62 -2.73 2.25
N ASN A 7 -3.02 -3.72 3.05
CA ASN A 7 -4.21 -4.52 2.78
C ASN A 7 -5.47 -3.65 2.72
N HIS A 8 -5.68 -2.79 3.72
CA HIS A 8 -6.81 -1.86 3.76
C HIS A 8 -6.80 -0.89 2.58
N TRP A 9 -5.63 -0.37 2.20
CA TRP A 9 -5.50 0.51 1.03
C TRP A 9 -5.86 -0.21 -0.26
N LYS A 10 -5.37 -1.44 -0.46
CA LYS A 10 -5.74 -2.29 -1.61
C LYS A 10 -7.26 -2.50 -1.69
N ASN A 11 -7.88 -2.88 -0.57
CA ASN A 11 -9.32 -3.11 -0.52
C ASN A 11 -10.11 -1.83 -0.79
N ASN A 12 -9.70 -0.70 -0.21
CA ASN A 12 -10.34 0.59 -0.47
C ASN A 12 -10.17 1.04 -1.93
N PHE A 13 -9.00 0.80 -2.53
CA PHE A 13 -8.73 1.09 -3.92
C PHE A 13 -9.66 0.27 -4.85
N LEU A 14 -9.78 -1.04 -4.60
CA LEU A 14 -10.69 -1.91 -5.35
C LEU A 14 -12.15 -1.50 -5.18
N ASN A 15 -12.58 -1.18 -3.96
CA ASN A 15 -13.95 -0.72 -3.67
C ASN A 15 -14.29 0.61 -4.37
N ASN A 16 -13.29 1.41 -4.75
CA ASN A 16 -13.47 2.66 -5.49
C ASN A 16 -13.01 2.56 -6.95
N TYR A 17 -12.84 1.34 -7.48
CA TYR A 17 -12.31 1.10 -8.82
C TYR A 17 -13.07 1.89 -9.90
N GLU A 18 -14.41 1.90 -9.88
CA GLU A 18 -15.20 2.64 -10.87
C GLU A 18 -14.93 4.14 -10.84
N LYS A 19 -14.79 4.73 -9.64
CA LYS A 19 -14.48 6.15 -9.49
C LYS A 19 -13.09 6.45 -10.02
N ILE A 20 -12.12 5.59 -9.70
CA ILE A 20 -10.73 5.73 -10.16
C ILE A 20 -10.66 5.60 -11.69
N ASN A 21 -11.38 4.64 -12.27
CA ASN A 21 -11.47 4.46 -13.72
C ASN A 21 -12.05 5.70 -14.41
N LYS A 22 -13.07 6.34 -13.81
CA LYS A 22 -13.66 7.60 -14.31
C LYS A 22 -12.72 8.79 -14.28
N LEU A 23 -11.64 8.74 -13.48
CA LEU A 23 -10.60 9.78 -13.49
C LEU A 23 -9.69 9.70 -14.74
N GLY A 24 -9.83 8.65 -15.56
CA GLY A 24 -9.10 8.51 -16.82
C GLY A 24 -7.68 7.93 -16.66
N PHE A 25 -7.38 7.29 -15.52
CA PHE A 25 -6.12 6.57 -15.36
C PHE A 25 -6.07 5.35 -16.29
N PRO A 26 -4.95 5.13 -16.99
CA PRO A 26 -4.73 3.90 -17.73
C PRO A 26 -4.86 2.65 -16.84
N GLU A 27 -5.42 1.57 -17.39
CA GLU A 27 -5.56 0.32 -16.66
C GLU A 27 -4.20 -0.25 -16.19
N THR A 28 -3.12 0.03 -16.94
CA THR A 28 -1.74 -0.30 -16.55
C THR A 28 -1.33 0.35 -15.24
N ASP A 29 -1.75 1.60 -14.99
CA ASP A 29 -1.45 2.31 -13.75
C ASP A 29 -2.24 1.74 -12.58
N ILE A 30 -3.53 1.43 -12.80
CA ILE A 30 -4.35 0.76 -11.80
C ILE A 30 -3.73 -0.58 -11.38
N ARG A 31 -3.34 -1.42 -12.36
CA ARG A 31 -2.66 -2.69 -12.07
C ARG A 31 -1.34 -2.48 -11.34
N ARG A 32 -0.58 -1.44 -11.68
CA ARG A 32 0.67 -1.08 -11.00
C ARG A 32 0.44 -0.74 -9.53
N PHE A 33 -0.63 0.00 -9.18
CA PHE A 33 -0.98 0.26 -7.78
C PHE A 33 -1.38 -1.00 -7.02
N LEU A 34 -2.17 -1.89 -7.63
CA LEU A 34 -2.54 -3.17 -7.02
C LEU A 34 -1.33 -4.08 -6.77
N TYR A 35 -0.40 -4.11 -7.72
CA TYR A 35 0.88 -4.80 -7.56
C TYR A 35 1.69 -4.18 -6.43
N TYR A 36 1.84 -2.86 -6.40
CA TYR A 36 2.56 -2.14 -5.36
C TYR A 36 2.02 -2.48 -3.96
N PHE A 37 0.71 -2.39 -3.74
CA PHE A 37 0.13 -2.71 -2.43
C PHE A 37 0.41 -4.15 -2.01
N SER A 38 0.25 -5.11 -2.93
CA SER A 38 0.41 -6.54 -2.61
C SER A 38 1.88 -6.92 -2.40
N TYR A 39 2.78 -6.35 -3.21
CA TYR A 39 4.22 -6.59 -3.09
C TYR A 39 4.75 -6.04 -1.77
N CYS A 40 4.43 -4.79 -1.43
CA CYS A 40 4.85 -4.19 -0.17
C CYS A 40 4.21 -4.91 1.04
N GLU A 41 2.94 -5.32 0.95
CA GLU A 41 2.27 -6.12 2.00
C GLU A 41 3.07 -7.39 2.29
N GLY A 42 3.46 -8.12 1.24
CA GLY A 42 4.32 -9.30 1.35
C GLY A 42 5.71 -9.00 1.92
N ALA A 43 6.34 -7.88 1.53
CA ALA A 43 7.64 -7.47 2.04
C ALA A 43 7.62 -7.17 3.55
N PHE A 44 6.55 -6.53 4.06
CA PHE A 44 6.35 -6.33 5.50
C PHE A 44 6.01 -7.64 6.23
N LEU A 45 5.15 -8.51 5.65
CA LEU A 45 4.81 -9.80 6.25
C LEU A 45 6.01 -10.75 6.35
N SER A 46 6.93 -10.67 5.40
CA SER A 46 8.15 -11.50 5.36
C SER A 46 9.33 -10.91 6.15
N GLY A 47 9.19 -9.70 6.71
CA GLY A 47 10.26 -9.02 7.44
C GLY A 47 11.43 -8.54 6.58
N VAL A 48 11.25 -8.45 5.25
CA VAL A 48 12.24 -7.88 4.32
C VAL A 48 12.39 -6.37 4.54
N ILE A 49 11.32 -5.71 4.99
CA ILE A 49 11.27 -4.30 5.38
C ILE A 49 10.47 -4.13 6.67
N ASP A 50 10.70 -3.01 7.36
CA ASP A 50 10.08 -2.71 8.66
C ASP A 50 9.81 -1.21 8.85
N ASP A 51 8.93 -0.85 9.79
CA ASP A 51 8.49 0.51 10.10
C ASP A 51 8.86 0.93 11.54
N TYR A 52 10.05 1.54 11.70
CA TYR A 52 10.57 1.94 13.01
C TYR A 52 10.04 3.29 13.50
N GLN A 53 9.67 3.34 14.78
CA GLN A 53 9.43 4.59 15.51
C GLN A 53 10.56 4.82 16.51
N ILE A 54 11.37 5.85 16.26
CA ILE A 54 12.57 6.15 17.06
C ILE A 54 12.38 7.50 17.74
N SER A 55 12.51 7.53 19.07
CA SER A 55 12.52 8.76 19.86
C SER A 55 13.91 8.99 20.44
N LEU A 56 14.48 10.16 20.18
CA LEU A 56 15.83 10.53 20.62
C LEU A 56 15.73 11.70 21.60
N ARG A 57 16.46 11.61 22.72
CA ARG A 57 16.63 12.71 23.67
C ARG A 57 18.11 12.91 23.93
N LYS A 58 18.57 14.15 23.85
CA LYS A 58 19.91 14.55 24.28
C LYS A 58 19.88 14.78 25.80
N ILE A 59 20.86 14.20 26.50
CA ILE A 59 21.13 14.47 27.92
C ILE A 59 21.77 15.85 28.05
#